data_AF-A0A3A6PEY6-F1
#
_entry.id   AF-A0A3A6PEY6-F1
#
_cell.length_a   1.000
_cell.length_b   1.000
_cell.length_c   1.000
_cell.angle_alpha   90.00
_cell.angle_beta   90.00
_cell.angle_gamma   90.00
#
_symmetry.space_group_name_H-M   'P 1'
#
loop_
_entity.id
_entity.type
_entity.pdbx_description
1 polymer ?
#
loop_
_entity_poly.entity_id
_entity_poly.type
_entity_poly.pdbx_seq_one_letter_code
_entity_poly.pdbx_strand_id
1 'polypeptide(L)' 'MEAVIFMSALFGTPIIAFLFSYLFLDMLFKDKYDGQKFLTAILFAILAWIFAGTLILLAK' A
#
# COMPACT_ATOMS: atom_id res chain seq x y z
N MET A 1 11.80 -17.70 10.98
CA MET A 1 11.83 -16.23 11.16
C MET A 1 11.62 -15.52 9.83
N GLU A 2 12.36 -15.89 8.78
CA GLU A 2 12.21 -15.33 7.43
C GLU A 2 10.81 -15.46 6.83
N ALA A 3 10.15 -16.62 6.95
CA ALA A 3 8.78 -16.78 6.45
C ALA A 3 7.76 -15.87 7.13
N VAL A 4 7.98 -15.50 8.40
CA VAL A 4 7.10 -14.57 9.12
C VAL A 4 7.32 -13.15 8.59
N ILE A 5 8.59 -12.73 8.48
CA ILE A 5 8.95 -11.42 7.90
C ILE A 5 8.43 -11.31 6.47
N PHE A 6 8.52 -12.40 5.68
CA PHE A 6 7.99 -12.49 4.34
C PHE A 6 6.49 -12.24 4.29
N MET A 7 5.72 -12.99 5.08
CA MET A 7 4.26 -12.83 5.11
C MET A 7 3.87 -11.44 5.64
N SER A 8 4.58 -10.94 6.65
CA SER A 8 4.37 -9.57 7.16
C SER A 8 4.65 -8.51 6.10
N ALA A 9 5.69 -8.67 5.28
CA ALA A 9 5.97 -7.75 4.18
C ALA A 9 4.93 -7.88 3.06
N LEU A 10 4.51 -9.10 2.70
CA LEU A 10 3.55 -9.31 1.63
C LEU A 10 2.16 -8.73 1.98
N PHE A 11 1.72 -8.88 3.23
CA PHE A 11 0.37 -8.45 3.63
C PHE A 11 0.33 -7.10 4.35
N GLY A 12 1.39 -6.73 5.08
CA GLY A 12 1.45 -5.48 5.83
C GLY A 12 1.74 -4.25 4.96
N THR A 13 2.63 -4.39 3.96
CA THR A 13 3.02 -3.29 3.08
C THR A 13 1.83 -2.65 2.33
N PRO A 14 0.91 -3.41 1.69
CA PRO A 14 -0.25 -2.81 1.04
C PRO A 14 -1.18 -2.07 2.00
N ILE A 15 -1.37 -2.57 3.23
CA ILE A 15 -2.23 -1.93 4.23
C ILE A 15 -1.64 -0.58 4.65
N ILE A 16 -0.33 -0.54 4.91
CA ILE A 16 0.38 0.69 5.28
C ILE A 16 0.34 1.69 4.11
N ALA A 17 0.60 1.22 2.89
CA ALA A 17 0.54 2.06 1.70
C ALA A 17 -0.86 2.65 1.45
N PHE A 18 -1.92 1.85 1.64
CA PHE A 18 -3.30 2.33 1.58
C PHE A 18 -3.55 3.45 2.60
N LEU A 19 -3.27 3.20 3.88
CA LEU A 19 -3.54 4.17 4.95
C LEU A 19 -2.77 5.47 4.74
N PHE A 20 -1.48 5.37 4.40
CA PHE A 20 -0.64 6.53 4.20
C PHE A 20 -1.09 7.36 2.99
N SER A 21 -1.39 6.70 1.86
CA SER A 21 -1.87 7.40 0.66
C SER A 21 -3.25 8.02 0.86
N TYR A 22 -4.18 7.32 1.52
CA TYR A 22 -5.51 7.86 1.79
C TYR A 22 -5.43 9.09 2.71
N LEU A 23 -4.70 9.01 3.83
CA LEU A 23 -4.51 10.15 4.74
C LEU A 23 -3.82 11.33 4.06
N PHE A 24 -2.80 11.06 3.24
CA PHE A 24 -2.09 12.09 2.49
C PHE A 24 -3.02 12.80 1.48
N LEU A 25 -3.81 12.03 0.72
CA LEU A 25 -4.78 12.57 -0.22
C LEU A 25 -5.91 13.31 0.50
N ASP A 26 -6.31 12.85 1.68
CA ASP A 26 -7.32 13.53 2.50
C ASP A 26 -6.83 14.88 3.01
N MET A 27 -5.56 14.98 3.41
CA MET A 27 -4.93 16.25 3.75
C MET A 27 -4.84 17.20 2.54
N LEU A 28 -4.50 16.69 1.36
CA LEU A 28 -4.32 17.48 0.14
C LEU A 28 -5.64 17.98 -0.47
N PHE A 29 -6.66 17.12 -0.47
CA PHE A 29 -7.96 17.36 -1.10
C PHE A 29 -9.06 17.28 -0.04
N LYS A 30 -8.89 18.05 1.03
CA LYS A 30 -9.80 18.08 2.17
C LYS A 30 -11.24 18.29 1.72
N ASP A 31 -12.12 17.39 2.17
CA ASP A 31 -13.57 17.39 1.89
C ASP A 31 -13.97 17.35 0.40
N LYS A 32 -13.03 17.04 -0.50
CA LYS A 32 -13.29 16.87 -1.95
C LYS A 32 -12.90 15.47 -2.41
N TYR A 33 -13.60 14.98 -3.42
CA TYR A 33 -13.19 13.79 -4.19
C TYR A 33 -13.01 12.50 -3.36
N ASP A 34 -13.78 12.29 -2.29
CA ASP A 34 -13.55 11.18 -1.35
C ASP A 34 -13.53 9.79 -2.01
N GLY A 35 -14.48 9.51 -2.90
CA GLY A 35 -14.48 8.26 -3.67
C GLY A 35 -13.25 8.09 -4.56
N GLN A 36 -12.71 9.17 -5.13
CA GLN A 36 -11.50 9.13 -5.95
C GLN A 36 -10.26 8.95 -5.07
N LYS A 37 -10.18 9.62 -3.92
CA LYS A 37 -9.12 9.42 -2.92
C LYS A 37 -9.03 7.97 -2.48
N PHE A 38 -10.18 7.37 -2.15
CA PHE A 38 -10.27 5.97 -1.77
C PHE A 38 -9.80 5.03 -2.90
N LEU A 39 -10.26 5.26 -4.14
CA LEU A 39 -9.87 4.45 -5.29
C LEU A 39 -8.37 4.58 -5.61
N THR A 40 -7.82 5.79 -5.51
CA THR A 40 -6.38 6.04 -5.69
C THR A 40 -5.57 5.35 -4.60
N ALA A 41 -6.00 5.41 -3.34
CA ALA A 41 -5.34 4.72 -2.24
C ALA A 41 -5.33 3.19 -2.42
N ILE A 42 -6.42 2.60 -2.93
CA ILE A 42 -6.45 1.18 -3.33
C ILE A 42 -5.41 0.90 -4.41
N LEU A 43 -5.33 1.76 -5.42
CA LEU A 43 -4.36 1.59 -6.52
C LEU A 43 -2.92 1.60 -6.00
N PHE A 44 -2.59 2.53 -5.09
CA PHE A 44 -1.28 2.58 -4.43
C PHE A 44 -1.01 1.34 -3.58
N ALA A 45 -2.01 0.81 -2.88
CA ALA A 45 -1.89 -0.42 -2.10
C ALA A 45 -1.54 -1.62 -2.99
N ILE A 46 -2.22 -1.76 -4.13
CA ILE A 46 -1.96 -2.84 -5.10
C ILE A 46 -0.55 -2.71 -5.69
N LEU A 47 -0.14 -1.50 -6.07
CA LEU A 47 1.22 -1.26 -6.57
C LEU A 47 2.27 -1.62 -5.52
N ALA A 48 2.09 -1.17 -4.28
CA ALA A 48 2.99 -1.48 -3.17
C ALA A 48 3.08 -2.99 -2.91
N TRP A 49 1.96 -3.71 -3.05
CA TRP A 49 1.94 -5.18 -2.95
C TRP A 49 2.78 -5.85 -4.05
N ILE A 50 2.59 -5.41 -5.31
CA ILE A 50 3.35 -5.93 -6.44
C ILE A 50 4.85 -5.67 -6.24
N PHE A 51 5.23 -4.45 -5.84
CA PHE A 51 6.62 -4.10 -5.56
C PHE A 51 7.23 -4.91 -4.42
N ALA A 52 6.50 -5.12 -3.32
CA ALA A 52 6.96 -5.97 -2.24
C ALA A 52 7.17 -7.41 -2.73
N GLY A 53 6.21 -7.96 -3.49
CA GLY A 53 6.30 -9.29 -4.07
C GLY A 53 7.49 -9.46 -5.00
N THR A 54 7.73 -8.51 -5.91
CA THR A 54 8.88 -8.55 -6.83
C THR A 54 10.22 -8.39 -6.11
N LEU A 55 10.32 -7.48 -5.14
CA LEU A 55 11.53 -7.33 -4.33
C LEU A 55 11.89 -8.60 -3.58
N ILE A 56 10.89 -9.29 -3.02
CA ILE A 56 11.16 -10.54 -2.32
C ILE A 56 11.55 -11.66 -3.29
N LEU A 57 10.91 -11.75 -4.46
CA LEU A 57 11.30 -12.72 -5.50
C LEU A 57 12.75 -12.52 -5.97
N LEU A 58 13.23 -11.27 -6.03
CA LEU A 58 14.60 -10.93 -6.40
C LEU A 58 15.62 -11.13 -5.28
N ALA A 59 15.19 -11.09 -4.02
CA ALA A 59 16.07 -11.25 -2.85
C ALA A 59 16.32 -12.73 -2.47
N LYS A 60 15.74 -13.67 -3.23
CA LYS A 60 15.85 -15.12 -3.05
C LYS A 60 16.87 -15.71 -4.01
#